data_AF-A0A357HGT0-F1
#
_entry.id   AF-A0A357HGT0-F1
#
_cell.length_a   1.000
_cell.length_b   1.000
_cell.length_c   1.000
_cell.angle_alpha   90.00
_cell.angle_beta   90.00
_cell.angle_gamma   90.00
#
_symmetry.space_group_name_H-M   'P 1'
#
loop_
_entity.id
_entity.type
_entity.pdbx_description
1 polymer ?
#
loop_
_entity_poly.entity_id
_entity_poly.type
_entity_poly.pdbx_seq_one_letter_code
_entity_poly.pdbx_strand_id
1 'polypeptide(L)'
;MKKLTLLFILLFLISCAKDDGDSYAKDLIGNWTGYKQNNSYYITSITTQTVTNPYIAGTGLITLDGAEEATLQYIYMYSSHGLTQIAVAQKVFGITSEGNNYILNIYDYGDFGSFSQLFKTSANASDTYEGELEFSVESQTISVTGGALYHESVDDSVMIVGTLSLVQSDVVSGTAVELGNLDWIFENYEFSMNINDDKTFEQIIITITGDTEETSGTWNADSDEITLHYPNYSKTFSYSVSATSLEMTYNNDLCVLTPDECLPQYELMYDMENGSLDQVVQVKTTYFSK
;
A
#
# COMPACT_ATOMS: atom_id res chain seq x y z
N MET A 1 75.53 -27.78 27.23
CA MET A 1 75.38 -26.33 27.49
C MET A 1 75.60 -25.56 26.19
N LYS A 2 74.53 -25.08 25.56
CA LYS A 2 74.54 -23.93 24.63
C LYS A 2 73.11 -23.56 24.20
N LYS A 3 72.74 -22.33 24.58
CA LYS A 3 71.87 -21.35 23.92
C LYS A 3 70.36 -21.62 23.77
N LEU A 4 69.65 -20.92 24.66
CA LEU A 4 68.35 -20.29 24.50
C LEU A 4 68.25 -19.54 23.16
N THR A 5 67.20 -19.83 22.38
CA THR A 5 66.59 -18.86 21.46
C THR A 5 65.08 -19.01 21.58
N LEU A 6 64.42 -17.91 21.95
CA LEU A 6 62.98 -17.74 22.14
C LEU A 6 62.40 -17.09 20.87
N LEU A 7 61.29 -17.59 20.34
CA LEU A 7 60.33 -16.85 19.48
C LEU A 7 59.05 -17.71 19.32
N PHE A 8 57.99 -17.51 20.11
CA PHE A 8 56.84 -16.61 19.93
C PHE A 8 55.93 -16.89 18.71
N ILE A 9 54.68 -17.26 19.03
CA ILE A 9 53.39 -17.09 18.30
C ILE A 9 53.10 -18.03 17.12
N LEU A 10 52.13 -18.93 17.29
CA LEU A 10 50.78 -18.70 16.75
C LEU A 10 49.76 -19.56 17.51
N LEU A 11 48.85 -18.89 18.22
CA LEU A 11 47.62 -19.47 18.71
C LEU A 11 46.83 -19.98 17.50
N PHE A 12 46.79 -21.30 17.29
CA PHE A 12 45.63 -21.91 16.66
C PHE A 12 44.59 -22.16 17.75
N LEU A 13 43.96 -21.07 18.19
CA LEU A 13 42.56 -21.16 18.56
C LEU A 13 41.85 -21.52 17.26
N ILE A 14 41.64 -22.81 17.06
CA ILE A 14 40.56 -23.29 16.20
C ILE A 14 39.29 -22.82 16.91
N SER A 15 38.93 -21.55 16.71
CA SER A 15 37.54 -21.18 16.78
C SER A 15 36.90 -22.02 15.69
N CYS A 16 36.18 -23.06 16.10
CA CYS A 16 35.07 -23.52 15.30
C CYS A 16 34.21 -22.28 15.06
N ALA A 17 34.39 -21.63 13.92
CA ALA A 17 33.30 -20.88 13.32
C ALA A 17 32.20 -21.92 13.19
N LYS A 18 31.21 -21.81 14.04
CA LYS A 18 29.96 -22.51 13.87
C LYS A 18 29.47 -22.02 12.51
N ASP A 19 29.32 -22.90 11.53
CA ASP A 19 28.68 -22.53 10.26
C ASP A 19 27.37 -21.83 10.61
N ASP A 20 27.30 -20.54 10.28
CA ASP A 20 26.07 -19.77 10.39
C ASP A 20 25.11 -20.32 9.33
N GLY A 21 24.30 -21.32 9.72
CA GLY A 21 23.08 -21.70 9.00
C GLY A 21 23.24 -22.06 7.52
N ASP A 22 24.00 -23.12 7.23
CA ASP A 22 24.19 -23.66 5.88
C ASP A 22 22.92 -24.26 5.25
N SER A 23 22.18 -23.45 4.48
CA SER A 23 21.62 -23.79 3.14
C SER A 23 20.63 -22.72 2.67
N TYR A 24 19.68 -22.32 3.51
CA TYR A 24 18.61 -21.38 3.16
C TYR A 24 19.12 -20.00 2.75
N ALA A 25 20.11 -19.48 3.49
CA ALA A 25 20.75 -18.20 3.16
C ALA A 25 21.53 -18.25 1.83
N LYS A 26 21.93 -19.43 1.34
CA LYS A 26 22.60 -19.56 0.04
C LYS A 26 21.62 -19.47 -1.12
N ASP A 27 20.41 -19.99 -0.96
CA ASP A 27 19.37 -19.89 -1.99
C ASP A 27 18.90 -18.45 -2.19
N LEU A 28 18.99 -17.60 -1.15
CA LEU A 28 18.77 -16.16 -1.25
C LEU A 28 19.79 -15.42 -2.13
N ILE A 29 21.01 -15.94 -2.25
CA ILE A 29 22.09 -15.28 -3.01
C ILE A 29 21.78 -15.32 -4.50
N GLY A 30 21.95 -14.19 -5.17
CA GLY A 30 21.78 -14.02 -6.61
C GLY A 30 20.93 -12.81 -6.98
N ASN A 31 20.66 -12.71 -8.28
CA ASN A 31 19.84 -11.65 -8.85
C ASN A 31 18.38 -12.10 -8.84
N TRP A 32 17.52 -11.24 -8.31
CA TRP A 32 16.09 -11.43 -8.21
C TRP A 32 15.39 -10.30 -8.93
N THR A 33 14.41 -10.66 -9.74
CA THR A 33 13.59 -9.72 -10.47
C THR A 33 12.15 -9.87 -10.02
N GLY A 34 11.61 -8.81 -9.41
CA GLY A 34 10.22 -8.74 -9.00
C GLY A 34 9.32 -8.77 -10.23
N TYR A 35 8.20 -9.47 -10.14
CA TYR A 35 7.18 -9.50 -11.20
C TYR A 35 5.76 -9.26 -10.67
N LYS A 36 5.56 -9.39 -9.35
CA LYS A 36 4.26 -9.23 -8.70
C LYS A 36 4.44 -8.71 -7.27
N GLN A 37 3.50 -7.88 -6.83
CA GLN A 37 3.29 -7.56 -5.42
C GLN A 37 1.83 -7.82 -5.04
N ASN A 38 1.64 -8.38 -3.86
CA ASN A 38 0.35 -8.51 -3.22
C ASN A 38 0.30 -7.57 -2.00
N ASN A 39 -0.80 -6.83 -1.85
CA ASN A 39 -1.02 -5.92 -0.74
C ASN A 39 -2.33 -6.31 -0.04
N SER A 40 -2.22 -6.92 1.14
CA SER A 40 -3.37 -7.22 1.99
C SER A 40 -3.50 -6.18 3.10
N TYR A 41 -4.72 -5.68 3.30
CA TYR A 41 -5.04 -4.68 4.30
C TYR A 41 -5.85 -5.32 5.41
N TYR A 42 -5.31 -5.25 6.63
CA TYR A 42 -5.92 -5.80 7.82
C TYR A 42 -6.23 -4.69 8.81
N ILE A 43 -7.35 -4.87 9.51
CA ILE A 43 -7.66 -4.07 10.69
C ILE A 43 -7.91 -4.98 11.89
N THR A 44 -7.57 -4.47 13.06
CA THR A 44 -7.94 -5.07 14.34
C THR A 44 -8.71 -4.02 15.13
N SER A 45 -9.90 -4.36 15.61
CA SER A 45 -10.75 -3.48 16.41
C SER A 45 -10.98 -4.08 17.79
N ILE A 46 -11.15 -3.22 18.80
CA ILE A 46 -11.56 -3.65 20.15
C ILE A 46 -13.08 -3.87 20.26
N THR A 47 -13.88 -3.45 19.28
CA THR A 47 -15.33 -3.68 19.23
C THR A 47 -15.73 -4.54 18.04
N THR A 48 -16.87 -5.23 18.16
CA THR A 48 -17.48 -5.93 17.03
C THR A 48 -18.44 -4.97 16.35
N GLN A 49 -18.20 -4.70 15.07
CA GLN A 49 -18.97 -3.74 14.28
C GLN A 49 -18.89 -4.09 12.80
N THR A 50 -19.82 -3.54 12.02
CA THR A 50 -19.78 -3.62 10.56
C THR A 50 -19.14 -2.34 10.05
N VAL A 51 -18.15 -2.46 9.16
CA VAL A 51 -17.34 -1.33 8.68
C VAL A 51 -17.43 -1.18 7.17
N THR A 52 -17.20 0.02 6.66
CA THR A 52 -17.04 0.26 5.22
C THR A 52 -15.77 -0.43 4.70
N ASN A 53 -15.88 -1.10 3.56
CA ASN A 53 -14.77 -1.77 2.91
C ASN A 53 -14.39 -1.07 1.59
N PRO A 54 -13.39 -0.16 1.61
CA PRO A 54 -12.98 0.59 0.43
C PRO A 54 -12.22 -0.25 -0.61
N TYR A 55 -11.87 -1.50 -0.26
CA TYR A 55 -11.05 -2.37 -1.10
C TYR A 55 -11.87 -3.29 -2.02
N ILE A 56 -13.19 -3.30 -1.87
CA ILE A 56 -14.12 -4.06 -2.69
C ILE A 56 -14.94 -3.09 -3.54
N ALA A 57 -15.14 -3.43 -4.81
CA ALA A 57 -16.00 -2.64 -5.69
C ALA A 57 -17.43 -2.60 -5.14
N GLY A 58 -18.00 -1.40 -5.11
CA GLY A 58 -19.38 -1.14 -4.75
C GLY A 58 -20.38 -1.80 -5.69
N THR A 59 -21.65 -1.74 -5.31
CA THR A 59 -22.75 -2.17 -6.17
C THR A 59 -23.25 -0.97 -6.97
N GLY A 60 -23.18 -1.05 -8.30
CA GLY A 60 -23.47 0.06 -9.20
C GLY A 60 -22.19 0.71 -9.72
N LEU A 61 -22.30 1.92 -10.27
CA LEU A 61 -21.18 2.69 -10.80
C LEU A 61 -21.54 4.18 -10.95
N ILE A 62 -20.50 5.01 -10.95
CA ILE A 62 -20.56 6.42 -11.37
C ILE A 62 -19.77 6.55 -12.66
N THR A 63 -20.35 7.17 -13.68
CA THR A 63 -19.69 7.40 -14.98
C THR A 63 -19.19 8.83 -15.08
N LEU A 64 -18.00 8.97 -15.67
CA LEU A 64 -17.46 10.22 -16.17
C LEU A 64 -17.65 10.26 -17.69
N ASP A 65 -18.13 11.38 -18.21
CA ASP A 65 -18.33 11.60 -19.65
C ASP A 65 -17.87 13.00 -20.07
N GLY A 66 -17.43 13.18 -21.32
CA GLY A 66 -16.92 14.44 -21.85
C GLY A 66 -15.39 14.47 -22.00
N ALA A 67 -14.72 15.42 -21.34
CA ALA A 67 -13.26 15.58 -21.45
C ALA A 67 -12.49 14.35 -20.92
N GLU A 68 -13.09 13.61 -19.99
CA GLU A 68 -12.56 12.38 -19.44
C GLU A 68 -13.66 11.33 -19.43
N GLU A 69 -13.33 10.11 -19.83
CA GLU A 69 -14.25 8.97 -19.82
C GLU A 69 -13.72 7.88 -18.89
N ALA A 70 -14.49 7.57 -17.85
CA ALA A 70 -14.14 6.51 -16.91
C ALA A 70 -15.38 5.99 -16.16
N THR A 71 -15.20 4.89 -15.44
CA THR A 71 -16.18 4.33 -14.52
C THR A 71 -15.57 4.23 -13.15
N LEU A 72 -16.21 4.85 -12.16
CA LEU A 72 -15.82 4.81 -10.76
C LEU A 72 -16.66 3.76 -10.03
N GLN A 73 -16.01 2.92 -9.24
CA GLN A 73 -16.61 1.73 -8.64
C GLN A 73 -16.18 1.46 -7.19
N TYR A 74 -15.08 2.05 -6.73
CA TYR A 74 -14.65 1.94 -5.32
C TYR A 74 -15.17 3.16 -4.57
N ILE A 75 -15.71 2.97 -3.38
CA ILE A 75 -16.29 4.05 -2.59
C ILE A 75 -15.98 3.88 -1.11
N TYR A 76 -15.70 5.00 -0.45
CA TYR A 76 -15.94 5.14 0.98
C TYR A 76 -16.65 6.46 1.24
N MET A 77 -17.34 6.51 2.37
CA MET A 77 -18.12 7.65 2.79
C MET A 77 -18.07 7.73 4.30
N TYR A 78 -17.86 8.94 4.82
CA TYR A 78 -17.91 9.18 6.25
C TYR A 78 -18.50 10.54 6.55
N SER A 79 -19.09 10.64 7.74
CA SER A 79 -19.65 11.90 8.23
C SER A 79 -18.97 12.31 9.53
N SER A 80 -18.48 13.55 9.58
CA SER A 80 -17.81 14.11 10.76
C SER A 80 -18.26 15.54 10.97
N HIS A 81 -18.69 15.88 12.19
CA HIS A 81 -19.11 17.24 12.55
C HIS A 81 -20.17 17.86 11.63
N GLY A 82 -21.06 17.05 11.06
CA GLY A 82 -22.12 17.49 10.14
C GLY A 82 -21.66 17.69 8.69
N LEU A 83 -20.40 17.37 8.37
CA LEU A 83 -19.88 17.27 7.01
C LEU A 83 -19.91 15.82 6.57
N THR A 84 -20.43 15.54 5.38
CA THR A 84 -20.31 14.22 4.74
C THR A 84 -19.29 14.30 3.62
N GLN A 85 -18.27 13.45 3.68
CA GLN A 85 -17.29 13.31 2.62
C GLN A 85 -17.46 11.95 1.95
N ILE A 86 -17.50 11.97 0.62
CA ILE A 86 -17.66 10.80 -0.21
C ILE A 86 -16.50 10.79 -1.19
N ALA A 87 -15.73 9.71 -1.21
CA ALA A 87 -14.69 9.51 -2.19
C ALA A 87 -15.07 8.31 -3.06
N VAL A 88 -15.02 8.51 -4.38
CA VAL A 88 -15.32 7.47 -5.36
C VAL A 88 -14.18 7.37 -6.35
N ALA A 89 -13.65 6.17 -6.57
CA ALA A 89 -12.47 5.97 -7.39
C ALA A 89 -12.68 4.92 -8.48
N GLN A 90 -11.97 5.10 -9.60
CA GLN A 90 -11.90 4.10 -10.68
C GLN A 90 -11.17 2.84 -10.19
N LYS A 91 -10.03 3.05 -9.53
CA LYS A 91 -9.19 1.99 -8.96
C LYS A 91 -9.28 2.00 -7.46
N VAL A 92 -8.91 0.89 -6.87
CA VAL A 92 -8.99 0.65 -5.44
C VAL A 92 -8.13 1.65 -4.65
N PHE A 93 -8.62 2.08 -3.49
CA PHE A 93 -7.92 3.02 -2.62
C PHE A 93 -6.65 2.40 -2.02
N GLY A 94 -5.63 3.24 -1.80
CA GLY A 94 -4.40 2.85 -1.12
C GLY A 94 -3.38 2.10 -1.96
N ILE A 95 -3.63 1.86 -3.25
CA ILE A 95 -2.65 1.30 -4.19
C ILE A 95 -2.22 2.35 -5.21
N THR A 96 -0.92 2.46 -5.37
CA THR A 96 -0.32 3.11 -6.55
C THR A 96 -0.52 2.20 -7.76
N SER A 97 -1.31 2.64 -8.74
CA SER A 97 -1.55 1.89 -9.97
C SER A 97 -0.79 2.51 -11.14
N GLU A 98 -0.32 1.70 -12.08
CA GLU A 98 0.10 2.19 -13.40
C GLU A 98 -1.12 2.68 -14.20
N GLY A 99 -0.91 3.74 -15.00
CA GLY A 99 -1.94 4.38 -15.82
C GLY A 99 -2.88 5.32 -15.06
N ASN A 100 -3.82 5.92 -15.79
CA ASN A 100 -4.74 6.90 -15.24
C ASN A 100 -5.58 6.30 -14.11
N ASN A 101 -5.76 7.06 -13.03
CA ASN A 101 -6.76 6.81 -12.00
C ASN A 101 -7.57 8.09 -11.80
N TYR A 102 -8.86 7.92 -11.53
CA TYR A 102 -9.79 9.01 -11.27
C TYR A 102 -10.35 8.87 -9.87
N ILE A 103 -10.33 9.96 -9.10
CA ILE A 103 -10.91 10.04 -7.76
C ILE A 103 -11.84 11.26 -7.72
N LEU A 104 -13.13 11.01 -7.59
CA LEU A 104 -14.16 11.99 -7.32
C LEU A 104 -14.34 12.14 -5.81
N ASN A 105 -14.14 13.35 -5.30
CA ASN A 105 -14.48 13.73 -3.94
C ASN A 105 -15.73 14.61 -3.96
N ILE A 106 -16.70 14.30 -3.11
CA ILE A 106 -17.90 15.10 -2.89
C ILE A 106 -17.94 15.45 -1.41
N TYR A 107 -18.07 16.74 -1.14
CA TYR A 107 -18.19 17.31 0.20
C TYR A 107 -19.57 17.92 0.34
N ASP A 108 -20.37 17.39 1.26
CA ASP A 108 -21.64 17.93 1.67
C ASP A 108 -21.45 18.69 2.99
N TYR A 109 -21.57 20.01 2.95
CA TYR A 109 -21.51 20.89 4.12
C TYR A 109 -22.90 21.19 4.70
N GLY A 110 -23.93 20.45 4.28
CA GLY A 110 -25.32 20.64 4.70
C GLY A 110 -25.88 21.98 4.26
N ASP A 111 -26.32 22.80 5.22
CA ASP A 111 -26.91 24.12 4.94
C ASP A 111 -25.95 25.10 4.24
N PHE A 112 -24.64 24.82 4.26
CA PHE A 112 -23.61 25.63 3.60
C PHE A 112 -23.38 25.25 2.13
N GLY A 113 -24.08 24.23 1.63
CA GLY A 113 -23.98 23.76 0.25
C GLY A 113 -23.03 22.57 0.10
N SER A 114 -22.62 22.32 -1.14
CA SER A 114 -21.75 21.19 -1.49
C SER A 114 -20.63 21.62 -2.42
N PHE A 115 -19.54 20.88 -2.42
CA PHE A 115 -18.41 21.06 -3.33
C PHE A 115 -17.95 19.70 -3.84
N SER A 116 -17.60 19.61 -5.12
CA SER A 116 -17.14 18.38 -5.75
C SER A 116 -15.87 18.63 -6.54
N GLN A 117 -14.97 17.65 -6.50
CA GLN A 117 -13.67 17.73 -7.14
C GLN A 117 -13.28 16.36 -7.71
N LEU A 118 -12.88 16.32 -8.97
CA LEU A 118 -12.37 15.14 -9.64
C LEU A 118 -10.87 15.32 -9.88
N PHE A 119 -10.08 14.42 -9.31
CA PHE A 119 -8.66 14.30 -9.58
C PHE A 119 -8.42 13.18 -10.58
N LYS A 120 -7.62 13.49 -11.59
CA LYS A 120 -7.00 12.49 -12.46
C LYS A 120 -5.52 12.41 -12.09
N THR A 121 -5.07 11.23 -11.69
CA THR A 121 -3.65 10.95 -11.48
C THR A 121 -3.14 10.11 -12.65
N SER A 122 -2.10 10.59 -13.32
CA SER A 122 -1.40 9.86 -14.37
C SER A 122 0.12 9.95 -14.14
N ALA A 123 0.90 9.16 -14.88
CA ALA A 123 2.36 9.11 -14.72
C ALA A 123 3.05 10.48 -14.90
N ASN A 124 2.49 11.38 -15.72
CA ASN A 124 3.13 12.64 -16.11
C ASN A 124 2.29 13.90 -15.89
N ALA A 125 1.05 13.76 -15.42
CA ALA A 125 0.12 14.87 -15.25
C ALA A 125 -0.89 14.59 -14.15
N SER A 126 -1.30 15.66 -13.48
CA SER A 126 -2.46 15.67 -12.59
C SER A 126 -3.43 16.73 -13.08
N ASP A 127 -4.63 16.31 -13.44
CA ASP A 127 -5.71 17.23 -13.82
C ASP A 127 -6.73 17.30 -12.69
N THR A 128 -7.26 18.49 -12.45
CA THR A 128 -8.27 18.74 -11.40
C THR A 128 -9.46 19.45 -12.02
N TYR A 129 -10.66 18.90 -11.77
CA TYR A 129 -11.93 19.48 -12.17
C TYR A 129 -12.76 19.78 -10.93
N GLU A 130 -13.42 20.93 -10.87
CA GLU A 130 -14.17 21.39 -9.70
C GLU A 130 -15.56 21.91 -10.08
N GLY A 131 -16.50 21.83 -9.14
CA GLY A 131 -17.87 22.29 -9.37
C GLY A 131 -18.84 21.79 -8.31
N GLU A 132 -20.12 22.00 -8.59
CA GLU A 132 -21.22 21.48 -7.78
C GLU A 132 -21.93 20.36 -8.54
N LEU A 133 -22.28 19.29 -7.83
CA LEU A 133 -23.04 18.17 -8.36
C LEU A 133 -24.41 18.13 -7.69
N GLU A 134 -25.42 17.70 -8.43
CA GLU A 134 -26.70 17.30 -7.86
C GLU A 134 -26.59 15.84 -7.42
N PHE A 135 -26.59 15.60 -6.11
CA PHE A 135 -26.50 14.26 -5.54
C PHE A 135 -27.42 14.10 -4.33
N SER A 136 -27.62 12.84 -3.95
CA SER A 136 -28.28 12.44 -2.71
C SER A 136 -27.56 11.25 -2.11
N VAL A 137 -27.62 11.16 -0.78
CA VAL A 137 -27.13 10.02 -0.03
C VAL A 137 -28.31 9.38 0.69
N GLU A 138 -28.60 8.13 0.36
CA GLU A 138 -29.60 7.33 1.06
C GLU A 138 -28.92 6.11 1.69
N SER A 139 -28.84 6.11 3.02
CA SER A 139 -28.10 5.11 3.80
C SER A 139 -26.64 4.99 3.34
N GLN A 140 -26.33 3.97 2.54
CA GLN A 140 -25.00 3.61 2.08
C GLN A 140 -24.83 3.78 0.57
N THR A 141 -25.78 4.47 -0.06
CA THR A 141 -25.82 4.65 -1.51
C THR A 141 -25.77 6.13 -1.84
N ILE A 142 -24.81 6.50 -2.70
CA ILE A 142 -24.79 7.81 -3.35
C ILE A 142 -25.49 7.69 -4.71
N SER A 143 -26.33 8.67 -5.03
CA SER A 143 -26.88 8.88 -6.37
C SER A 143 -26.53 10.27 -6.85
N VAL A 144 -25.73 10.39 -7.90
CA VAL A 144 -25.44 11.64 -8.61
C VAL A 144 -26.38 11.71 -9.80
N THR A 145 -27.32 12.66 -9.77
CA THR A 145 -28.38 12.81 -10.78
C THR A 145 -27.96 13.72 -11.92
N GLY A 146 -26.94 14.54 -11.73
CA GLY A 146 -26.37 15.38 -12.77
C GLY A 146 -25.40 16.42 -12.21
N GLY A 147 -24.68 17.07 -13.12
CA GLY A 147 -23.68 18.09 -12.79
C GLY A 147 -22.45 17.95 -13.68
N ALA A 148 -21.69 19.02 -13.75
CA ALA A 148 -20.44 19.09 -14.50
C ALA A 148 -19.35 19.65 -13.60
N LEU A 149 -18.16 19.05 -13.67
CA LEU A 149 -16.95 19.61 -13.08
C LEU A 149 -16.11 20.24 -14.17
N TYR A 150 -15.51 21.38 -13.90
CA TYR A 150 -14.80 22.20 -14.87
C TYR A 150 -13.33 22.28 -14.54
N HIS A 151 -12.47 22.25 -15.56
CA HIS A 151 -11.04 22.45 -15.37
C HIS A 151 -10.75 23.94 -15.13
N GLU A 152 -9.89 24.28 -14.17
CA GLU A 152 -9.64 25.68 -13.81
C GLU A 152 -8.98 26.49 -14.95
N SER A 153 -8.09 25.83 -15.71
CA SER A 153 -7.20 26.51 -16.67
C SER A 153 -7.52 26.23 -18.15
N VAL A 154 -8.47 25.34 -18.43
CA VAL A 154 -8.79 24.88 -19.80
C VAL A 154 -10.32 24.85 -19.93
N ASP A 155 -10.84 25.20 -21.11
CA ASP A 155 -12.27 25.23 -21.41
C ASP A 155 -12.82 23.81 -21.65
N ASP A 156 -12.71 22.96 -20.63
CA ASP A 156 -13.12 21.56 -20.63
C ASP A 156 -13.98 21.23 -19.40
N SER A 157 -14.81 20.20 -19.54
CA SER A 157 -15.69 19.75 -18.46
C SER A 157 -15.94 18.25 -18.49
N VAL A 158 -16.27 17.70 -17.33
CA VAL A 158 -16.61 16.29 -17.12
C VAL A 158 -18.00 16.21 -16.50
N MET A 159 -18.91 15.54 -17.20
CA MET A 159 -20.24 15.23 -16.71
C MET A 159 -20.18 14.02 -15.78
N ILE A 160 -20.90 14.07 -14.67
CA ILE A 160 -20.91 13.00 -13.67
C ILE A 160 -22.34 12.56 -13.39
N VAL A 161 -22.57 11.25 -13.49
CA VAL A 161 -23.88 10.65 -13.21
C VAL A 161 -23.71 9.21 -12.76
N GLY A 162 -24.61 8.73 -11.92
CA GLY A 162 -24.70 7.31 -11.57
C GLY A 162 -25.08 7.08 -10.13
N THR A 163 -25.13 5.80 -9.77
CA THR A 163 -25.51 5.36 -8.43
C THR A 163 -24.53 4.29 -8.00
N LEU A 164 -24.00 4.44 -6.78
CA LEU A 164 -23.03 3.51 -6.22
C LEU A 164 -23.32 3.30 -4.73
N SER A 165 -23.40 2.04 -4.33
CA SER A 165 -23.53 1.63 -2.93
C SER A 165 -22.21 1.09 -2.41
N LEU A 166 -21.82 1.49 -1.20
CA LEU A 166 -20.63 0.94 -0.53
C LEU A 166 -20.83 -0.53 -0.14
N VAL A 167 -19.71 -1.23 0.03
CA VAL A 167 -19.68 -2.59 0.58
C VAL A 167 -19.26 -2.52 2.03
N GLN A 168 -19.83 -3.39 2.85
CA GLN A 168 -19.46 -3.52 4.24
C GLN A 168 -18.87 -4.89 4.55
N SER A 169 -18.02 -4.92 5.58
CA SER A 169 -17.43 -6.12 6.16
C SER A 169 -17.72 -6.18 7.65
N ASP A 170 -17.95 -7.38 8.18
CA ASP A 170 -18.05 -7.59 9.61
C ASP A 170 -16.67 -7.71 10.24
N VAL A 171 -16.44 -6.94 11.31
CA VAL A 171 -15.22 -6.96 12.11
C VAL A 171 -15.54 -7.54 13.47
N VAL A 172 -14.79 -8.56 13.86
CA VAL A 172 -14.93 -9.20 15.18
C VAL A 172 -13.86 -8.65 16.12
N SER A 173 -14.29 -8.21 17.30
CA SER A 173 -13.40 -7.69 18.34
C SER A 173 -12.19 -8.59 18.60
N GLY A 174 -11.00 -7.99 18.66
CA GLY A 174 -9.72 -8.62 18.98
C GLY A 174 -9.16 -9.54 17.90
N THR A 175 -9.77 -9.59 16.72
CA THR A 175 -9.32 -10.44 15.60
C THR A 175 -8.89 -9.57 14.43
N ALA A 176 -7.74 -9.88 13.84
CA ALA A 176 -7.30 -9.25 12.59
C ALA A 176 -8.22 -9.71 11.44
N VAL A 177 -8.85 -8.76 10.77
CA VAL A 177 -9.76 -9.00 9.64
C VAL A 177 -9.14 -8.41 8.39
N GLU A 178 -9.00 -9.23 7.34
CA GLU A 178 -8.59 -8.76 6.01
C GLU A 178 -9.78 -8.03 5.38
N LEU A 179 -9.63 -6.73 5.12
CA LEU A 179 -10.61 -5.94 4.38
C LEU A 179 -10.42 -6.10 2.88
N GLY A 180 -9.18 -6.19 2.42
CA GLY A 180 -8.88 -6.30 1.00
C GLY A 180 -7.55 -6.96 0.73
N ASN A 181 -7.48 -7.62 -0.42
CA ASN A 181 -6.29 -8.27 -0.92
C ASN A 181 -6.14 -7.87 -2.39
N LEU A 182 -5.02 -7.22 -2.71
CA LEU A 182 -4.88 -6.52 -3.96
C LEU A 182 -3.57 -6.87 -4.64
N ASP A 183 -3.70 -7.42 -5.84
CA ASP A 183 -2.58 -7.82 -6.67
C ASP A 183 -2.15 -6.69 -7.61
N TRP A 184 -0.84 -6.49 -7.69
CA TRP A 184 -0.18 -5.64 -8.67
C TRP A 184 0.84 -6.49 -9.44
N ILE A 185 0.69 -6.54 -10.76
CA ILE A 185 1.67 -7.12 -11.68
C ILE A 185 2.54 -5.99 -12.23
N PHE A 186 3.86 -6.15 -12.16
CA PHE A 186 4.78 -5.14 -12.68
C PHE A 186 4.84 -5.23 -14.21
N GLU A 187 4.47 -4.18 -14.94
CA GLU A 187 4.51 -4.18 -16.41
C GLU A 187 5.95 -4.07 -16.95
N ASN A 188 6.80 -3.27 -16.30
CA ASN A 188 8.23 -3.14 -16.60
C ASN A 188 9.03 -3.41 -15.33
N TYR A 189 9.86 -4.47 -15.26
CA TYR A 189 10.68 -4.89 -14.10
C TYR A 189 10.93 -3.81 -13.03
N GLU A 190 9.94 -3.58 -12.17
CA GLU A 190 9.90 -2.40 -11.28
C GLU A 190 10.80 -2.58 -10.07
N PHE A 191 11.27 -3.80 -9.84
CA PHE A 191 12.06 -4.14 -8.68
C PHE A 191 13.09 -5.19 -9.07
N SER A 192 14.37 -4.88 -8.92
CA SER A 192 15.44 -5.89 -8.92
C SER A 192 16.26 -5.82 -7.65
N MET A 193 16.73 -6.98 -7.20
CA MET A 193 17.54 -7.12 -6.00
C MET A 193 18.68 -8.08 -6.27
N ASN A 194 19.91 -7.67 -6.02
CA ASN A 194 21.06 -8.55 -6.01
C ASN A 194 21.50 -8.78 -4.56
N ILE A 195 21.37 -10.00 -4.06
CA ILE A 195 21.82 -10.40 -2.71
C ILE A 195 23.16 -11.10 -2.87
N ASN A 196 24.23 -10.51 -2.31
CA ASN A 196 25.59 -11.00 -2.45
C ASN A 196 26.02 -11.90 -1.28
N ASP A 197 26.95 -12.81 -1.56
CA ASP A 197 27.54 -13.73 -0.56
C ASP A 197 28.34 -13.01 0.54
N ASP A 198 28.85 -11.82 0.25
CA ASP A 198 29.60 -10.98 1.19
C ASP A 198 28.71 -10.21 2.19
N LYS A 199 27.43 -10.58 2.30
CA LYS A 199 26.41 -9.95 3.14
C LYS A 199 26.05 -8.51 2.74
N THR A 200 26.32 -8.12 1.51
CA THR A 200 25.80 -6.89 0.90
C THR A 200 24.60 -7.17 0.00
N PHE A 201 23.77 -6.17 -0.24
CA PHE A 201 22.75 -6.22 -1.27
C PHE A 201 22.68 -4.90 -2.04
N GLU A 202 22.22 -4.99 -3.27
CA GLU A 202 21.86 -3.86 -4.13
C GLU A 202 20.41 -4.03 -4.56
N GLN A 203 19.68 -2.93 -4.63
CA GLN A 203 18.27 -2.89 -4.99
C GLN A 203 18.05 -1.74 -5.96
N ILE A 204 17.29 -2.00 -7.01
CA ILE A 204 16.83 -1.00 -7.98
C ILE A 204 15.32 -1.08 -8.02
N ILE A 205 14.65 0.05 -7.78
CA ILE A 205 13.22 0.23 -7.97
C ILE A 205 12.99 1.20 -9.13
N ILE A 206 12.15 0.85 -10.08
CA ILE A 206 11.63 1.79 -11.09
C ILE A 206 10.24 2.18 -10.61
N THR A 207 10.04 3.46 -10.31
CA THR A 207 8.75 3.97 -9.83
C THR A 207 7.73 4.03 -10.98
N ILE A 208 6.46 4.20 -10.63
CA ILE A 208 5.38 4.40 -11.60
C ILE A 208 5.56 5.65 -12.49
N THR A 209 6.37 6.62 -12.06
CA THR A 209 6.72 7.82 -12.85
C THR A 209 7.90 7.56 -13.79
N GLY A 210 8.48 6.36 -13.74
CA GLY A 210 9.66 5.96 -14.50
C GLY A 210 10.98 6.40 -13.87
N ASP A 211 10.96 6.94 -12.65
CA ASP A 211 12.16 7.31 -11.92
C ASP A 211 12.86 6.06 -11.38
N THR A 212 14.18 6.04 -11.45
CA THR A 212 14.97 4.94 -10.90
C THR A 212 15.49 5.30 -9.51
N GLU A 213 15.12 4.50 -8.51
CA GLU A 213 15.68 4.53 -7.17
C GLU A 213 16.66 3.39 -6.98
N GLU A 214 17.91 3.72 -6.70
CA GLU A 214 18.95 2.74 -6.39
C GLU A 214 19.31 2.82 -4.90
N THR A 215 19.36 1.67 -4.24
CA THR A 215 19.75 1.59 -2.84
C THR A 215 20.58 0.35 -2.57
N SER A 216 21.42 0.41 -1.55
CA SER A 216 22.29 -0.69 -1.16
C SER A 216 22.49 -0.72 0.34
N GLY A 217 22.92 -1.86 0.84
CA GLY A 217 23.05 -2.09 2.27
C GLY A 217 23.65 -3.44 2.60
N THR A 218 23.43 -3.86 3.84
CA THR A 218 23.82 -5.20 4.30
C THR A 218 22.60 -6.04 4.65
N TRP A 219 22.78 -7.35 4.72
CA TRP A 219 21.70 -8.25 5.08
C TRP A 219 22.16 -9.34 6.03
N ASN A 220 21.22 -9.81 6.85
CA ASN A 220 21.32 -11.02 7.64
C ASN A 220 20.01 -11.77 7.53
N ALA A 221 20.07 -13.10 7.60
CA ALA A 221 18.89 -13.95 7.52
C ALA A 221 19.04 -15.15 8.45
N ASP A 222 17.91 -15.67 8.91
CA ASP A 222 17.78 -16.97 9.55
C ASP A 222 16.90 -17.91 8.72
N SER A 223 16.25 -18.90 9.33
CA SER A 223 15.42 -19.87 8.61
C SER A 223 14.17 -19.28 7.99
N ASP A 224 13.61 -18.23 8.58
CA ASP A 224 12.26 -17.76 8.25
C ASP A 224 12.24 -16.26 7.92
N GLU A 225 13.26 -15.51 8.36
CA GLU A 225 13.33 -14.06 8.18
C GLU A 225 14.64 -13.61 7.53
N ILE A 226 14.54 -12.56 6.71
CA ILE A 226 15.66 -11.78 6.20
C ILE A 226 15.48 -10.33 6.62
N THR A 227 16.53 -9.74 7.19
CA THR A 227 16.57 -8.31 7.50
C THR A 227 17.51 -7.61 6.53
N LEU A 228 16.98 -6.62 5.83
CA LEU A 228 17.74 -5.71 4.97
C LEU A 228 18.05 -4.44 5.76
N HIS A 229 19.34 -4.15 5.93
CA HIS A 229 19.85 -2.96 6.59
C HIS A 229 20.21 -1.88 5.57
N TYR A 230 19.33 -0.90 5.46
CA TYR A 230 19.54 0.31 4.68
C TYR A 230 20.38 1.32 5.50
N PRO A 231 20.93 2.38 4.87
CA PRO A 231 21.79 3.34 5.57
C PRO A 231 21.17 3.97 6.83
N ASN A 232 19.84 4.17 6.86
CA ASN A 232 19.15 4.90 7.93
C ASN A 232 18.07 4.09 8.65
N TYR A 233 17.76 2.88 8.18
CA TYR A 233 16.68 2.06 8.72
C TYR A 233 16.88 0.60 8.37
N SER A 234 16.05 -0.29 8.89
CA SER A 234 16.07 -1.71 8.53
C SER A 234 14.65 -2.22 8.33
N LYS A 235 14.50 -3.21 7.46
CA LYS A 235 13.23 -3.90 7.23
C LYS A 235 13.44 -5.39 7.35
N THR A 236 12.60 -6.04 8.14
CA THR A 236 12.59 -7.48 8.33
C THR A 236 11.43 -8.07 7.55
N PHE A 237 11.72 -9.09 6.74
CA PHE A 237 10.76 -9.77 5.90
C PHE A 237 10.74 -11.24 6.32
N SER A 238 9.54 -11.80 6.44
CA SER A 238 9.45 -13.26 6.33
C SER A 238 9.67 -13.65 4.87
N TYR A 239 10.31 -14.80 4.61
CA TYR A 239 10.59 -15.19 3.24
C TYR A 239 10.35 -16.69 2.97
N SER A 240 10.10 -17.00 1.70
CA SER A 240 10.14 -18.36 1.17
C SER A 240 10.99 -18.36 -0.09
N VAL A 241 11.99 -19.25 -0.16
CA VAL A 241 12.95 -19.28 -1.26
C VAL A 241 13.08 -20.68 -1.87
N SER A 242 13.23 -20.73 -3.18
CA SER A 242 13.62 -21.90 -3.96
C SER A 242 14.75 -21.54 -4.93
N ALA A 243 15.17 -22.49 -5.76
CA ALA A 243 16.19 -22.24 -6.79
C ALA A 243 15.79 -21.15 -7.81
N THR A 244 14.50 -20.93 -8.04
CA THR A 244 14.00 -20.01 -9.08
C THR A 244 12.99 -18.98 -8.59
N SER A 245 12.51 -19.09 -7.36
CA SER A 245 11.48 -18.21 -6.80
C SER A 245 11.88 -17.69 -5.44
N LEU A 246 11.52 -16.44 -5.17
CA LEU A 246 11.63 -15.83 -3.84
C LEU A 246 10.34 -15.08 -3.57
N GLU A 247 9.79 -15.29 -2.38
CA GLU A 247 8.67 -14.55 -1.83
C GLU A 247 9.17 -13.83 -0.58
N MET A 248 8.94 -12.52 -0.50
CA MET A 248 9.29 -11.72 0.67
C MET A 248 8.06 -10.98 1.17
N THR A 249 7.72 -11.19 2.43
CA THR A 249 6.54 -10.60 3.07
C THR A 249 6.96 -9.64 4.17
N TYR A 250 6.56 -8.38 4.02
CA TYR A 250 6.75 -7.31 4.98
C TYR A 250 5.43 -6.94 5.66
N ASN A 251 5.40 -6.98 6.98
CA ASN A 251 4.28 -6.51 7.77
C ASN A 251 4.48 -5.03 8.10
N ASN A 252 3.70 -4.15 7.45
CA ASN A 252 3.78 -2.71 7.61
C ASN A 252 2.65 -2.21 8.51
N ASP A 253 2.94 -1.96 9.78
CA ASP A 253 2.03 -1.23 10.66
C ASP A 253 1.96 0.24 10.20
N LEU A 254 0.79 0.64 9.70
CA LEU A 254 0.61 1.94 9.06
C LEU A 254 0.60 3.10 10.05
N CYS A 255 0.40 2.82 11.34
CA CYS A 255 0.22 3.84 12.38
C CYS A 255 1.26 3.75 13.50
N VAL A 256 2.33 2.97 13.35
CA VAL A 256 3.33 2.70 14.39
C VAL A 256 3.98 3.94 15.01
N LEU A 257 4.17 5.01 14.24
CA LEU A 257 4.88 6.21 14.71
C LEU A 257 3.98 7.19 15.47
N THR A 258 2.75 7.39 15.01
CA THR A 258 1.80 8.39 15.54
C THR A 258 0.37 7.81 15.59
N PRO A 259 0.13 6.76 16.38
CA PRO A 259 -1.15 6.06 16.39
C PRO A 259 -2.33 6.97 16.74
N ASP A 260 -2.14 7.90 17.69
CA ASP A 260 -3.18 8.85 18.13
C ASP A 260 -3.65 9.82 17.04
N GLU A 261 -2.81 10.07 16.02
CA GLU A 261 -3.16 10.94 14.88
C GLU A 261 -3.59 10.12 13.67
N CYS A 262 -3.01 8.93 13.50
CA CYS A 262 -3.19 8.07 12.34
C CYS A 262 -4.46 7.21 12.42
N LEU A 263 -4.68 6.50 13.53
CA LEU A 263 -5.82 5.59 13.68
C LEU A 263 -7.18 6.29 13.50
N PRO A 264 -7.41 7.52 14.03
CA PRO A 264 -8.69 8.20 13.83
C PRO A 264 -9.02 8.50 12.36
N GLN A 265 -8.01 8.67 11.49
CA GLN A 265 -8.25 8.88 10.05
C GLN A 265 -8.77 7.60 9.39
N TYR A 266 -8.25 6.45 9.78
CA TYR A 266 -8.73 5.15 9.31
C TYR A 266 -10.10 4.82 9.89
N GLU A 267 -10.37 5.16 11.15
CA GLU A 267 -11.70 5.02 11.74
C GLU A 267 -12.75 5.80 10.94
N LEU A 268 -12.45 7.04 10.55
CA LEU A 268 -13.31 7.80 9.66
C LEU A 268 -13.49 7.10 8.32
N MET A 269 -12.40 6.70 7.65
CA MET A 269 -12.48 6.03 6.34
C MET A 269 -13.31 4.74 6.37
N TYR A 270 -13.25 3.98 7.46
CA TYR A 270 -13.98 2.73 7.64
C TYR A 270 -15.37 2.90 8.28
N ASP A 271 -15.79 4.12 8.59
CA ASP A 271 -17.03 4.43 9.34
C ASP A 271 -17.12 3.66 10.68
N MET A 272 -16.01 3.66 11.42
CA MET A 272 -15.89 2.97 12.70
C MET A 272 -16.23 3.89 13.88
N GLU A 273 -16.65 3.29 14.99
CA GLU A 273 -16.75 3.99 16.27
C GLU A 273 -15.38 4.62 16.65
N ASN A 274 -15.40 5.88 17.10
CA ASN A 274 -14.18 6.59 17.48
C ASN A 274 -13.46 5.90 18.65
N GLY A 275 -12.15 5.64 18.49
CA GLY A 275 -11.31 4.94 19.44
C GLY A 275 -11.53 3.43 19.49
N SER A 276 -12.18 2.85 18.49
CA SER A 276 -12.43 1.41 18.38
C SER A 276 -11.36 0.66 17.59
N LEU A 277 -10.56 1.34 16.78
CA LEU A 277 -9.52 0.75 15.95
C LEU A 277 -8.21 0.64 16.76
N ASP A 278 -7.70 -0.58 16.88
CA ASP A 278 -6.46 -0.88 17.60
C ASP A 278 -5.27 -0.86 16.65
N GLN A 279 -5.44 -1.39 15.44
CA GLN A 279 -4.35 -1.53 14.48
C GLN A 279 -4.85 -1.49 13.03
N VAL A 280 -4.03 -0.89 12.16
CA VAL A 280 -4.15 -0.99 10.70
C VAL A 280 -2.82 -1.47 10.14
N VAL A 281 -2.86 -2.60 9.44
CA VAL A 281 -1.67 -3.26 8.92
C VAL A 281 -1.81 -3.45 7.41
N GLN A 282 -0.75 -3.14 6.69
CA GLN A 282 -0.59 -3.56 5.31
C GLN A 282 0.47 -4.67 5.24
N VAL A 283 0.07 -5.87 4.85
CA VAL A 283 0.98 -6.98 4.56
C VAL A 283 1.36 -6.91 3.08
N LYS A 284 2.62 -6.62 2.80
CA LYS A 284 3.17 -6.55 1.44
C LYS A 284 3.95 -7.81 1.12
N THR A 285 3.51 -8.57 0.13
CA THR A 285 4.25 -9.74 -0.37
C THR A 285 4.78 -9.46 -1.76
N THR A 286 6.09 -9.40 -1.94
CA THR A 286 6.71 -9.24 -3.25
C THR A 286 7.23 -10.59 -3.74
N TYR A 287 6.92 -10.91 -4.99
CA TYR A 287 7.27 -12.16 -5.65
C TYR A 287 8.35 -11.90 -6.70
N PHE A 288 9.41 -12.70 -6.64
CA PHE A 288 10.61 -12.57 -7.45
C PHE A 288 10.91 -13.85 -8.21
N SER A 289 11.57 -13.69 -9.36
CA SER A 289 12.14 -14.76 -10.16
C SER A 289 13.64 -14.53 -10.40
N LYS A 290 14.38 -15.62 -10.53
CA LYS A 290 15.80 -15.66 -10.92
C LYS A 290 15.97 -15.81 -12.43
#